data_AF-Z9JY03-F1
#
_entry.id   AF-Z9JY03-F1
#
_cell.length_a   1.000
_cell.length_b   1.000
_cell.length_c   1.000
_cell.angle_alpha   90.00
_cell.angle_beta   90.00
_cell.angle_gamma   90.00
#
_symmetry.space_group_name_H-M   'P 1'
#
loop_
_entity.id
_entity.type
_entity.pdbx_description
1 polymer ?
#
loop_
_entity_poly.entity_id
_entity_poly.type
_entity_poly.pdbx_seq_one_letter_code
_entity_poly.pdbx_strand_id
1 'polypeptide(L)'
;MTSPRLSIDTPRGRMYALEPGGAPLYPSITTVAGMRAKDHLQGWYATMASKRALEMFDYLRRNPDRASEEIRRVTSSKWGTQKKIAAAAEDYTRRASDFGTYVHALCEDWERSGSRPSRQDMSDKAAQLRADAGALAQERSLEDLLARADQRLDGFGSFLEDFQPEFVEVEQTVVNHEVGYAGTTDAIVKIGNSLLSADIKTSKKVRGDYALQGVAVVNAEQLLDDDGTVRPMPDLVGACVIHLPEAGGYSVVPLRTGDAEFAVFRALKQAWLFEAEECISAPSTTPQQLLLSLLRAKGGLDALGSLAAPSGRSASPDRTAAPLEEVAPLGDQPASGPAPLSPQEIPAGAAQPAAAPDGAAPAAEGAATAPGPDLSRAADPAPRDTSALQPRF
;
A
#
# COMPACT_ATOMS: atom_id res chain seq x y z
N MET A 1 -13.21 -3.22 8.24
CA MET A 1 -13.39 -3.11 6.79
C MET A 1 -13.81 -4.45 6.23
N THR A 2 -15.12 -4.64 6.03
CA THR A 2 -15.60 -5.60 5.05
C THR A 2 -15.02 -5.19 3.70
N SER A 3 -14.49 -6.14 2.92
CA SER A 3 -14.02 -5.81 1.57
C SER A 3 -15.13 -5.07 0.81
N PRO A 4 -14.83 -3.93 0.14
CA PRO A 4 -15.81 -3.22 -0.66
C PRO A 4 -16.55 -4.19 -1.57
N ARG A 5 -17.88 -4.07 -1.70
CA ARG A 5 -18.72 -5.10 -2.35
C ARG A 5 -18.29 -5.42 -3.78
N LEU A 6 -17.78 -4.41 -4.49
CA LEU A 6 -17.34 -4.52 -5.87
C LEU A 6 -15.87 -4.93 -6.01
N SER A 7 -15.14 -5.10 -4.91
CA SER A 7 -13.74 -5.51 -4.92
C SER A 7 -13.57 -7.03 -4.97
N ILE A 8 -12.59 -7.48 -5.74
CA ILE A 8 -12.27 -8.88 -5.98
C ILE A 8 -10.76 -9.05 -5.84
N ASP A 9 -10.32 -9.97 -4.98
CA ASP A 9 -8.90 -10.31 -4.87
C ASP A 9 -8.50 -11.27 -6.00
N THR A 10 -7.48 -10.88 -6.78
CA THR A 10 -6.95 -11.66 -7.90
C THR A 10 -5.46 -11.98 -7.70
N PRO A 11 -4.86 -12.90 -8.46
CA PRO A 11 -3.41 -13.12 -8.42
C PRO A 11 -2.57 -11.87 -8.75
N ARG A 12 -3.13 -10.89 -9.49
CA ARG A 12 -2.46 -9.62 -9.83
C ARG A 12 -2.74 -8.49 -8.83
N GLY A 13 -3.37 -8.81 -7.70
CA GLY A 13 -3.79 -7.85 -6.68
C GLY A 13 -5.30 -7.64 -6.66
N ARG A 14 -5.75 -6.71 -5.80
CA ARG A 14 -7.17 -6.37 -5.68
C ARG A 14 -7.62 -5.58 -6.92
N MET A 15 -8.75 -5.97 -7.48
CA MET A 15 -9.40 -5.32 -8.61
C MET A 15 -10.86 -5.00 -8.28
N TYR A 16 -11.50 -4.18 -9.10
CA TYR A 16 -12.91 -3.80 -8.96
C TYR A 16 -13.69 -4.17 -10.21
N ALA A 17 -14.89 -4.70 -10.00
CA ALA A 17 -15.95 -4.72 -11.01
C ALA A 17 -16.72 -3.39 -10.99
N LEU A 18 -17.44 -3.09 -12.07
CA LEU A 18 -18.32 -1.91 -12.14
C LEU A 18 -19.74 -2.19 -11.66
N GLU A 19 -20.11 -3.45 -11.53
CA GLU A 19 -21.45 -3.88 -11.10
C GLU A 19 -21.34 -5.17 -10.27
N PRO A 20 -22.32 -5.43 -9.39
CA PRO A 20 -22.36 -6.66 -8.60
C PRO A 20 -22.29 -7.92 -9.47
N GLY A 21 -21.30 -8.78 -9.20
CA GLY A 21 -21.09 -10.02 -9.96
C GLY A 21 -20.45 -9.83 -11.33
N GLY A 22 -20.08 -8.60 -11.70
CA GLY A 22 -19.32 -8.30 -12.91
C GLY A 22 -17.88 -8.83 -12.87
N ALA A 23 -17.22 -8.85 -14.02
CA ALA A 23 -15.82 -9.23 -14.11
C ALA A 23 -14.91 -8.13 -13.51
N PRO A 24 -13.78 -8.49 -12.88
CA PRO A 24 -12.80 -7.51 -12.41
C PRO A 24 -12.22 -6.75 -13.60
N LEU A 25 -12.37 -5.43 -13.60
CA LEU A 25 -11.98 -4.56 -14.70
C LEU A 25 -10.79 -3.67 -14.34
N TYR A 26 -10.84 -3.01 -13.19
CA TYR A 26 -9.85 -2.01 -12.81
C TYR A 26 -9.02 -2.45 -11.61
N PRO A 27 -7.68 -2.28 -11.65
CA PRO A 27 -6.84 -2.50 -10.47
C PRO A 27 -7.17 -1.48 -9.38
N SER A 28 -7.04 -1.90 -8.13
CA SER A 28 -7.21 -0.99 -6.99
C SER A 28 -6.10 0.07 -6.96
N ILE A 29 -6.41 1.26 -6.43
CA ILE A 29 -5.41 2.32 -6.14
C ILE A 29 -4.22 1.75 -5.34
N THR A 30 -4.50 0.90 -4.35
CA THR A 30 -3.48 0.27 -3.50
C THR A 30 -2.64 -0.76 -4.25
N THR A 31 -3.21 -1.49 -5.21
CA THR A 31 -2.50 -2.43 -6.09
C THR A 31 -1.56 -1.67 -7.02
N VAL A 32 -2.05 -0.60 -7.65
CA VAL A 32 -1.23 0.27 -8.51
C VAL A 32 -0.08 0.90 -7.73
N ALA A 33 -0.37 1.56 -6.60
CA ALA A 33 0.66 2.17 -5.75
C ALA A 33 1.66 1.12 -5.20
N GLY A 34 1.21 -0.13 -5.07
CA GLY A 34 2.01 -1.27 -4.65
C GLY A 34 3.13 -1.67 -5.61
N MET A 35 3.05 -1.26 -6.89
CA MET A 35 4.09 -1.52 -7.90
C MET A 35 5.42 -0.81 -7.62
N ARG A 36 5.43 0.18 -6.73
CA ARG A 36 6.66 0.85 -6.32
C ARG A 36 7.60 -0.13 -5.62
N ALA A 37 8.88 -0.10 -5.99
CA ALA A 37 9.93 -0.83 -5.28
C ALA A 37 10.00 -0.43 -3.80
N LYS A 38 10.28 -1.42 -2.94
CA LYS A 38 10.32 -1.26 -1.47
C LYS A 38 11.66 -1.78 -0.91
N ASP A 39 12.76 -1.34 -1.50
CA ASP A 39 14.10 -1.89 -1.25
C ASP A 39 14.51 -1.86 0.24
N HIS A 40 14.10 -0.81 0.96
CA HIS A 40 14.32 -0.67 2.40
C HIS A 40 13.69 -1.77 3.26
N LEU A 41 12.72 -2.52 2.74
CA LEU A 41 12.10 -3.61 3.50
C LEU A 41 13.02 -4.81 3.66
N GLN A 42 14.00 -5.04 2.78
CA GLN A 42 14.87 -6.22 2.87
C GLN A 42 15.65 -6.28 4.19
N GLY A 43 16.25 -5.16 4.60
CA GLY A 43 16.91 -5.06 5.91
C GLY A 43 15.94 -5.22 7.08
N TRP A 44 14.69 -4.76 6.92
CA TRP A 44 13.66 -4.93 7.92
C TRP A 44 13.20 -6.39 8.06
N TYR A 45 13.00 -7.12 6.96
CA TYR A 45 12.72 -8.57 6.97
C TYR A 45 13.81 -9.34 7.73
N ALA A 46 15.09 -9.05 7.43
CA ALA A 46 16.22 -9.65 8.14
C ALA A 46 16.17 -9.33 9.64
N THR A 47 15.93 -8.07 10.01
CA THR A 47 15.81 -7.64 11.41
C THR A 47 14.70 -8.38 12.16
N MET A 48 13.53 -8.54 11.54
CA MET A 48 12.39 -9.23 12.17
C MET A 48 12.67 -10.71 12.39
N ALA A 49 13.29 -11.38 11.41
CA ALA A 49 13.74 -12.77 11.55
C ALA A 49 14.78 -12.91 12.67
N SER A 50 15.79 -12.02 12.72
CA SER A 50 16.80 -12.00 13.78
C SER A 50 16.19 -11.79 15.17
N LYS A 51 15.23 -10.86 15.32
CA LYS A 51 14.53 -10.63 16.59
C LYS A 51 13.80 -11.88 17.08
N ARG A 52 13.03 -12.54 16.20
CA ARG A 52 12.33 -13.78 16.54
C ARG A 52 13.30 -14.88 16.96
N ALA A 53 14.46 -14.99 16.31
CA ALA A 53 15.50 -15.95 16.71
C ALA A 53 16.08 -15.64 18.11
N LEU A 54 16.33 -14.36 18.42
CA LEU A 54 16.79 -13.93 19.74
C LEU A 54 15.73 -14.20 20.83
N GLU A 55 14.45 -13.94 20.55
CA GLU A 55 13.34 -14.26 21.47
C GLU A 55 13.25 -15.75 21.78
N MET A 56 13.47 -16.60 20.76
CA MET A 56 13.55 -18.05 20.95
C MET A 56 14.73 -18.45 21.84
N PHE A 57 15.90 -17.85 21.63
CA PHE A 57 17.08 -18.08 22.48
C PHE A 57 16.82 -17.66 23.93
N ASP A 58 16.24 -16.47 24.14
CA ASP A 58 15.88 -15.96 25.46
C ASP A 58 14.80 -16.80 26.15
N TYR A 59 13.89 -17.40 25.39
CA TYR A 59 12.92 -18.36 25.91
C TYR A 59 13.63 -19.61 26.46
N LEU A 60 14.59 -20.18 25.72
CA LEU A 60 15.36 -21.34 26.20
C LEU A 60 16.16 -21.00 27.46
N ARG A 61 16.80 -19.82 27.49
CA ARG A 61 17.55 -19.34 28.65
C ARG A 61 16.67 -19.21 29.91
N ARG A 62 15.42 -18.76 29.76
CA ARG A 62 14.44 -18.65 30.86
C ARG A 62 13.78 -19.97 31.24
N ASN A 63 13.89 -21.01 30.41
CA ASN A 63 13.25 -22.31 30.61
C ASN A 63 14.28 -23.44 30.41
N PRO A 64 15.34 -23.52 31.24
CA PRO A 64 16.46 -24.45 31.03
C PRO A 64 16.00 -25.91 30.99
N ASP A 65 15.02 -26.28 31.81
CA ASP A 65 14.47 -27.65 31.86
C ASP A 65 13.80 -28.08 30.54
N ARG A 66 13.31 -27.12 29.75
CA ARG A 66 12.69 -27.36 28.44
C ARG A 66 13.68 -27.30 27.28
N ALA A 67 14.92 -26.86 27.53
CA ALA A 67 15.88 -26.57 26.47
C ALA A 67 16.20 -27.81 25.62
N SER A 68 16.45 -28.97 26.25
CA SER A 68 16.76 -30.22 25.56
C SER A 68 15.62 -30.75 24.68
N GLU A 69 14.36 -30.55 25.09
CA GLU A 69 13.19 -30.90 24.28
C GLU A 69 13.03 -29.96 23.09
N GLU A 70 13.15 -28.65 23.32
CA GLU A 70 13.03 -27.65 22.27
C GLU A 70 14.15 -27.73 21.24
N ILE A 71 15.40 -27.98 21.67
CA ILE A 71 16.52 -28.22 20.77
C ILE A 71 16.25 -29.45 19.90
N ARG A 72 15.71 -30.54 20.46
CA ARG A 72 15.31 -31.73 19.69
C ARG A 72 14.22 -31.41 18.68
N ARG A 73 13.19 -30.64 19.06
CA ARG A 73 12.11 -30.20 18.16
C ARG A 73 12.62 -29.34 17.00
N VAL A 74 13.50 -28.40 17.28
CA VAL A 74 14.11 -27.53 16.26
C VAL A 74 15.01 -28.35 15.33
N THR A 75 15.79 -29.27 15.89
CA THR A 75 16.73 -30.10 15.11
C THR A 75 16.00 -31.13 14.25
N SER A 76 14.90 -31.70 14.73
CA SER A 76 14.09 -32.66 13.96
C SER A 76 13.30 -31.99 12.83
N SER A 77 13.00 -30.69 12.92
CA SER A 77 12.37 -29.91 11.86
C SER A 77 13.05 -28.56 11.66
N LYS A 78 14.27 -28.59 11.13
CA LYS A 78 15.05 -27.38 10.81
C LYS A 78 14.28 -26.46 9.86
N TRP A 79 13.75 -27.03 8.79
CA TRP A 79 13.00 -26.29 7.77
C TRP A 79 11.73 -25.65 8.36
N GLY A 80 10.95 -26.40 9.15
CA GLY A 80 9.75 -25.85 9.79
C GLY A 80 10.05 -24.72 10.77
N THR A 81 11.16 -24.81 11.50
CA THR A 81 11.62 -23.74 12.40
C THR A 81 12.09 -22.52 11.62
N GLN A 82 12.91 -22.71 10.59
CA GLN A 82 13.36 -21.62 9.70
C GLN A 82 12.17 -20.89 9.07
N LYS A 83 11.16 -21.62 8.58
CA LYS A 83 9.95 -21.03 8.02
C LYS A 83 9.21 -20.15 9.05
N LYS A 84 9.08 -20.61 10.30
CA LYS A 84 8.48 -19.81 11.39
C LYS A 84 9.30 -18.56 11.71
N ILE A 85 10.62 -18.65 11.71
CA ILE A 85 11.49 -17.49 11.93
C ILE A 85 11.34 -16.48 10.78
N ALA A 86 11.39 -16.96 9.54
CA ALA A 86 11.25 -16.13 8.33
C ALA A 86 9.88 -15.42 8.25
N ALA A 87 8.82 -16.05 8.77
CA ALA A 87 7.47 -15.47 8.83
C ALA A 87 7.33 -14.28 9.80
N ALA A 88 8.37 -13.88 10.54
CA ALA A 88 8.28 -12.84 11.56
C ALA A 88 7.76 -11.49 11.06
N ALA A 89 8.27 -11.05 9.91
CA ALA A 89 7.85 -9.80 9.30
C ALA A 89 6.41 -9.90 8.76
N GLU A 90 6.04 -11.04 8.19
CA GLU A 90 4.68 -11.28 7.68
C GLU A 90 3.66 -11.28 8.83
N ASP A 91 3.94 -12.00 9.92
CA ASP A 91 3.08 -12.01 11.11
C ASP A 91 2.94 -10.62 11.72
N TYR A 92 4.03 -9.87 11.83
CA TYR A 92 3.99 -8.50 12.32
C TYR A 92 3.13 -7.61 11.42
N THR A 93 3.33 -7.70 10.10
CA THR A 93 2.56 -6.92 9.11
C THR A 93 1.08 -7.27 9.20
N ARG A 94 0.75 -8.56 9.31
CA ARG A 94 -0.62 -9.03 9.46
C ARG A 94 -1.27 -8.49 10.73
N ARG A 95 -0.60 -8.60 11.88
CA ARG A 95 -1.11 -8.03 13.15
C ARG A 95 -1.36 -6.53 13.07
N ALA A 96 -0.40 -5.79 12.52
CA ALA A 96 -0.53 -4.35 12.35
C ALA A 96 -1.67 -3.99 11.38
N SER A 97 -1.83 -4.76 10.30
CA SER A 97 -2.91 -4.60 9.34
C SER A 97 -4.28 -4.90 9.95
N ASP A 98 -4.43 -6.01 10.67
CA ASP A 98 -5.67 -6.40 11.34
C ASP A 98 -6.09 -5.34 12.36
N PHE A 99 -5.14 -4.85 13.16
CA PHE A 99 -5.39 -3.77 14.11
C PHE A 99 -5.80 -2.47 13.41
N GLY A 100 -5.14 -2.12 12.31
CA GLY A 100 -5.54 -0.98 11.48
C GLY A 100 -6.98 -1.13 10.98
N THR A 101 -7.31 -2.27 10.37
CA THR A 101 -8.67 -2.59 9.89
C THR A 101 -9.72 -2.47 10.99
N TYR A 102 -9.37 -2.87 12.22
CA TYR A 102 -10.24 -2.74 13.37
C TYR A 102 -10.48 -1.27 13.76
N VAL A 103 -9.43 -0.46 13.82
CA VAL A 103 -9.56 0.98 14.12
C VAL A 103 -10.35 1.73 13.04
N HIS A 104 -10.12 1.45 11.76
CA HIS A 104 -10.90 2.04 10.67
C HIS A 104 -12.39 1.71 10.81
N ALA A 105 -12.74 0.44 11.09
CA ALA A 105 -14.13 0.05 11.26
C ALA A 105 -14.82 0.77 12.44
N LEU A 106 -14.08 1.08 13.50
CA LEU A 106 -14.61 1.84 14.64
C LEU A 106 -14.75 3.34 14.32
N CYS A 107 -13.81 3.91 13.56
CA CYS A 107 -13.92 5.28 13.08
C CYS A 107 -15.11 5.40 12.13
N GLU A 108 -15.27 4.47 11.19
CA GLU A 108 -16.42 4.40 10.28
C GLU A 108 -17.77 4.36 11.04
N ASP A 109 -17.88 3.50 12.06
CA ASP A 109 -19.08 3.45 12.90
C ASP A 109 -19.34 4.79 13.60
N TRP A 110 -18.27 5.48 14.06
CA TRP A 110 -18.38 6.81 14.65
C TRP A 110 -18.83 7.86 13.62
N GLU A 111 -18.23 7.86 12.43
CA GLU A 111 -18.55 8.78 11.34
C GLU A 111 -20.03 8.68 10.94
N ARG A 112 -20.54 7.45 10.82
CA ARG A 112 -21.94 7.19 10.46
C ARG A 112 -22.93 7.51 11.58
N SER A 113 -22.58 7.20 12.83
CA SER A 113 -23.49 7.37 13.98
C SER A 113 -23.42 8.76 14.64
N GLY A 114 -22.35 9.51 14.38
CA GLY A 114 -22.04 10.77 15.06
C GLY A 114 -21.64 10.61 16.53
N SER A 115 -21.50 9.39 17.04
CA SER A 115 -21.21 9.11 18.45
C SER A 115 -20.04 8.15 18.62
N ARG A 116 -19.20 8.39 19.63
CA ARG A 116 -18.05 7.53 19.92
C ARG A 116 -18.54 6.10 20.21
N PRO A 117 -17.95 5.07 19.57
CA PRO A 117 -18.25 3.68 19.88
C PRO A 117 -18.02 3.38 21.36
N SER A 118 -18.98 2.74 22.01
CA SER A 118 -18.85 2.29 23.40
C SER A 118 -17.89 1.11 23.49
N ARG A 119 -17.44 0.77 24.71
CA ARG A 119 -16.60 -0.41 24.94
C ARG A 119 -17.27 -1.72 24.52
N GLN A 120 -18.60 -1.77 24.57
CA GLN A 120 -19.38 -2.91 24.08
C GLN A 120 -19.33 -2.98 22.55
N ASP A 121 -19.58 -1.87 21.85
CA ASP A 121 -19.51 -1.80 20.39
C ASP A 121 -18.12 -2.20 19.87
N MET A 122 -17.06 -1.74 20.55
CA MET A 122 -15.69 -2.13 20.24
C MET A 122 -15.48 -3.65 20.38
N SER A 123 -16.02 -4.26 21.44
CA SER A 123 -15.90 -5.70 21.68
C SER A 123 -16.65 -6.50 20.63
N ASP A 124 -17.86 -6.07 20.29
CA ASP A 124 -18.71 -6.71 19.29
C ASP A 124 -18.09 -6.62 17.89
N LYS A 125 -17.53 -5.47 17.52
CA LYS A 125 -16.80 -5.32 16.26
C LYS A 125 -15.57 -6.24 16.19
N ALA A 126 -14.83 -6.38 17.28
CA ALA A 126 -13.69 -7.30 17.33
C ALA A 126 -14.13 -8.77 17.19
N ALA A 127 -15.29 -9.14 17.76
CA ALA A 127 -15.86 -10.48 17.58
C ALA A 127 -16.31 -10.70 16.12
N GLN A 128 -16.96 -9.71 15.51
CA GLN A 128 -17.39 -9.77 14.11
C GLN A 128 -16.20 -9.97 13.15
N LEU A 129 -15.13 -9.17 13.29
CA LEU A 129 -13.95 -9.28 12.43
C LEU A 129 -13.22 -10.63 12.58
N ARG A 130 -13.24 -11.22 13.78
CA ARG A 130 -12.72 -12.58 14.01
C ARG A 130 -13.58 -13.63 13.30
N ALA A 131 -14.90 -13.47 13.31
CA ALA A 131 -15.83 -14.41 12.69
C ALA A 131 -15.75 -14.36 11.15
N ASP A 132 -15.72 -13.17 10.56
CA ASP A 132 -15.83 -13.00 9.10
C ASP A 132 -14.53 -13.29 8.35
N ALA A 133 -13.40 -12.81 8.88
CA ALA A 133 -12.13 -12.79 8.16
C ALA A 133 -10.99 -13.52 8.89
N GLY A 134 -11.25 -14.04 10.10
CA GLY A 134 -10.19 -14.56 10.97
C GLY A 134 -9.19 -13.47 11.41
N ALA A 135 -9.53 -12.19 11.22
CA ALA A 135 -8.70 -11.06 11.63
C ALA A 135 -8.56 -11.06 13.15
N LEU A 136 -7.46 -10.50 13.67
CA LEU A 136 -7.19 -10.43 15.11
C LEU A 136 -7.07 -11.81 15.78
N ALA A 137 -6.94 -12.91 15.03
CA ALA A 137 -6.76 -14.26 15.59
C ALA A 137 -5.48 -14.39 16.44
N GLN A 138 -4.49 -13.53 16.20
CA GLN A 138 -3.24 -13.51 16.97
C GLN A 138 -3.32 -12.59 18.21
N GLU A 139 -4.43 -11.88 18.40
CA GLU A 139 -4.66 -11.04 19.59
C GLU A 139 -5.08 -11.91 20.78
N ARG A 140 -4.28 -11.86 21.85
CA ARG A 140 -4.42 -12.75 23.02
C ARG A 140 -5.21 -12.16 24.18
N SER A 141 -5.30 -10.83 24.23
CA SER A 141 -5.97 -10.09 25.29
C SER A 141 -6.97 -9.14 24.65
N LEU A 142 -8.26 -9.36 24.93
CA LEU A 142 -9.31 -8.44 24.50
C LEU A 142 -9.12 -7.09 25.19
N GLU A 143 -8.76 -7.07 26.47
CA GLU A 143 -8.55 -5.84 27.22
C GLU A 143 -7.43 -4.96 26.61
N ASP A 144 -6.28 -5.55 26.25
CA ASP A 144 -5.17 -4.82 25.63
C ASP A 144 -5.53 -4.34 24.21
N LEU A 145 -6.35 -5.11 23.48
CA LEU A 145 -6.86 -4.69 22.17
C LEU A 145 -7.77 -3.46 22.30
N LEU A 146 -8.72 -3.52 23.23
CA LEU A 146 -9.65 -2.42 23.50
C LEU A 146 -8.90 -1.17 23.97
N ALA A 147 -7.95 -1.31 24.90
CA ALA A 147 -7.17 -0.17 25.39
C ALA A 147 -6.35 0.51 24.29
N ARG A 148 -5.71 -0.26 23.39
CA ARG A 148 -5.01 0.30 22.24
C ARG A 148 -5.95 0.99 21.25
N ALA A 149 -7.14 0.44 21.02
CA ALA A 149 -8.13 1.04 20.12
C ALA A 149 -8.70 2.34 20.72
N ASP A 150 -9.02 2.35 22.01
CA ASP A 150 -9.52 3.51 22.75
C ASP A 150 -8.54 4.70 22.63
N GLN A 151 -7.24 4.44 22.77
CA GLN A 151 -6.21 5.46 22.56
C GLN A 151 -6.20 6.05 21.14
N ARG A 152 -6.52 5.26 20.11
CA ARG A 152 -6.64 5.76 18.72
C ARG A 152 -7.90 6.58 18.55
N LEU A 153 -8.99 6.13 19.14
CA LEU A 153 -10.27 6.83 19.11
C LEU A 153 -10.19 8.15 19.89
N ASP A 154 -9.40 8.26 20.95
CA ASP A 154 -9.14 9.54 21.63
C ASP A 154 -8.54 10.56 20.67
N GLY A 155 -7.51 10.14 19.91
CA GLY A 155 -6.92 10.97 18.86
C GLY A 155 -7.93 11.35 17.79
N PHE A 156 -8.74 10.40 17.34
CA PHE A 156 -9.79 10.67 16.34
C PHE A 156 -10.86 11.64 16.89
N GLY A 157 -11.26 11.48 18.15
CA GLY A 157 -12.17 12.40 18.83
C GLY A 157 -11.65 13.82 18.89
N SER A 158 -10.38 14.01 19.26
CA SER A 158 -9.74 15.33 19.24
C SER A 158 -9.68 15.93 17.82
N PHE A 159 -9.45 15.10 16.79
CA PHE A 159 -9.56 15.56 15.40
C PHE A 159 -10.98 16.05 15.06
N LEU A 160 -12.01 15.29 15.42
CA LEU A 160 -13.40 15.67 15.20
C LEU A 160 -13.74 16.98 15.92
N GLU A 161 -13.26 17.14 17.16
CA GLU A 161 -13.44 18.36 17.95
C GLU A 161 -12.75 19.57 17.32
N ASP A 162 -11.48 19.44 16.92
CA ASP A 162 -10.68 20.55 16.44
C ASP A 162 -11.03 20.98 15.00
N PHE A 163 -11.37 20.02 14.12
CA PHE A 163 -11.61 20.28 12.71
C PHE A 163 -13.10 20.33 12.33
N GLN A 164 -13.99 19.82 13.18
CA GLN A 164 -15.45 19.77 12.94
C GLN A 164 -15.82 19.33 11.50
N PRO A 165 -15.30 18.18 11.02
CA PRO A 165 -15.56 17.74 9.66
C PRO A 165 -17.03 17.32 9.48
N GLU A 166 -17.60 17.70 8.33
CA GLU A 166 -18.86 17.13 7.83
C GLU A 166 -18.52 15.98 6.87
N PHE A 167 -18.90 14.75 7.21
CA PHE A 167 -18.66 13.57 6.38
C PHE A 167 -19.69 13.52 5.24
N VAL A 168 -19.21 13.66 4.00
CA VAL A 168 -20.03 13.64 2.79
C VAL A 168 -20.12 12.23 2.22
N GLU A 169 -19.00 11.52 2.17
CA GLU A 169 -18.91 10.14 1.73
C GLU A 169 -18.04 9.36 2.72
N VAL A 170 -18.41 8.10 3.02
CA VAL A 170 -17.70 7.22 3.96
C VAL A 170 -17.58 5.83 3.35
N GLU A 171 -16.35 5.31 3.23
CA GLU A 171 -16.01 4.05 2.54
C GLU A 171 -16.55 3.99 1.10
N GLN A 172 -16.53 5.13 0.40
CA GLN A 172 -17.08 5.24 -0.95
C GLN A 172 -16.08 4.76 -2.01
N THR A 173 -16.57 3.98 -2.97
CA THR A 173 -15.75 3.57 -4.12
C THR A 173 -15.66 4.70 -5.13
N VAL A 174 -14.46 4.94 -5.64
CA VAL A 174 -14.12 5.92 -6.67
C VAL A 174 -13.58 5.20 -7.90
N VAL A 175 -13.85 5.75 -9.09
CA VAL A 175 -13.37 5.20 -10.37
C VAL A 175 -12.87 6.31 -11.29
N ASN A 176 -11.85 5.97 -12.08
CA ASN A 176 -11.35 6.79 -13.18
C ASN A 176 -11.22 5.89 -14.41
N HIS A 177 -12.04 6.15 -15.43
CA HIS A 177 -12.09 5.34 -16.63
C HIS A 177 -10.95 5.66 -17.60
N GLU A 178 -10.52 6.93 -17.67
CA GLU A 178 -9.47 7.37 -18.60
C GLU A 178 -8.14 6.65 -18.33
N VAL A 179 -7.72 6.64 -17.08
CA VAL A 179 -6.51 5.93 -16.63
C VAL A 179 -6.81 4.46 -16.37
N GLY A 180 -8.04 4.11 -15.99
CA GLY A 180 -8.49 2.74 -15.76
C GLY A 180 -8.03 2.19 -14.40
N TYR A 181 -8.49 2.82 -13.32
CA TYR A 181 -8.32 2.34 -11.95
C TYR A 181 -9.58 2.60 -11.12
N ALA A 182 -9.70 1.91 -10.00
CA ALA A 182 -10.73 2.16 -8.99
C ALA A 182 -10.15 2.01 -7.58
N GLY A 183 -10.85 2.45 -6.56
CA GLY A 183 -10.43 2.27 -5.17
C GLY A 183 -11.51 2.72 -4.21
N THR A 184 -11.29 2.50 -2.92
CA THR A 184 -12.20 2.96 -1.87
C THR A 184 -11.45 4.01 -1.04
N THR A 185 -12.04 5.18 -0.87
CA THR A 185 -11.52 6.23 0.03
C THR A 185 -12.18 6.05 1.40
N ASP A 186 -11.42 6.29 2.48
CA ASP A 186 -11.98 6.18 3.83
C ASP A 186 -13.10 7.22 4.01
N ALA A 187 -12.82 8.50 3.68
CA ALA A 187 -13.84 9.54 3.67
C ALA A 187 -13.61 10.64 2.63
N ILE A 188 -14.70 11.28 2.22
CA ILE A 188 -14.71 12.63 1.67
C ILE A 188 -15.36 13.52 2.72
N VAL A 189 -14.63 14.53 3.17
CA VAL A 189 -15.07 15.42 4.24
C VAL A 189 -15.10 16.85 3.77
N LYS A 190 -16.03 17.61 4.32
CA LYS A 190 -16.07 19.07 4.23
C LYS A 190 -15.54 19.67 5.51
N ILE A 191 -14.47 20.45 5.39
CA ILE A 191 -13.89 21.22 6.49
C ILE A 191 -13.96 22.69 6.07
N GLY A 192 -14.74 23.48 6.81
CA GLY A 192 -15.12 24.83 6.38
C GLY A 192 -15.91 24.80 5.07
N ASN A 193 -15.36 25.40 4.01
CA ASN A 193 -15.99 25.47 2.68
C ASN A 193 -15.27 24.59 1.64
N SER A 194 -14.35 23.74 2.06
CA SER A 194 -13.52 22.93 1.16
C SER A 194 -13.82 21.44 1.34
N LEU A 195 -13.99 20.74 0.22
CA LEU A 195 -14.05 19.28 0.17
C LEU A 195 -12.65 18.72 -0.01
N LEU A 196 -12.34 17.67 0.74
CA LEU A 196 -11.08 16.95 0.65
C LEU A 196 -11.29 15.46 0.92
N SER A 197 -10.43 14.64 0.34
CA SER A 197 -10.31 13.24 0.74
C SER A 197 -9.53 13.15 2.05
N ALA A 198 -10.05 12.37 2.99
CA ALA A 198 -9.38 12.08 4.26
C ALA A 198 -9.16 10.57 4.35
N ASP A 199 -7.93 10.20 4.68
CA ASP A 199 -7.49 8.82 4.81
C ASP A 199 -6.89 8.61 6.21
N ILE A 200 -7.42 7.64 6.95
CA ILE A 200 -7.02 7.35 8.32
C ILE A 200 -5.78 6.43 8.27
N LYS A 201 -4.78 6.71 9.12
CA LYS A 201 -3.58 5.87 9.22
C LYS A 201 -3.15 5.67 10.67
N THR A 202 -3.05 4.41 11.08
CA THR A 202 -2.57 3.97 12.41
C THR A 202 -1.09 3.57 12.41
N SER A 203 -0.37 3.87 11.33
CA SER A 203 1.04 3.56 11.15
C SER A 203 1.93 4.27 12.18
N LYS A 204 3.20 3.86 12.30
CA LYS A 204 4.17 4.55 13.18
C LYS A 204 4.52 5.97 12.71
N LYS A 205 4.44 6.22 11.41
CA LYS A 205 4.72 7.51 10.79
C LYS A 205 3.98 7.62 9.46
N VAL A 206 3.58 8.83 9.13
CA VAL A 206 3.08 9.15 7.78
C VAL A 206 4.24 9.02 6.79
N ARG A 207 3.98 8.35 5.67
CA ARG A 207 4.97 8.16 4.60
C ARG A 207 4.55 9.00 3.39
N GLY A 208 5.52 9.60 2.71
CA GLY A 208 5.26 10.44 1.54
C GLY A 208 4.62 9.68 0.37
N ASP A 209 4.76 8.36 0.32
CA ASP A 209 4.12 7.54 -0.71
C ASP A 209 2.59 7.42 -0.56
N TYR A 210 2.02 7.85 0.56
CA TYR A 210 0.57 7.97 0.73
C TYR A 210 -0.05 9.02 -0.21
N ALA A 211 0.76 9.97 -0.69
CA ALA A 211 0.35 10.91 -1.74
C ALA A 211 -0.18 10.22 -3.01
N LEU A 212 0.30 9.01 -3.33
CA LEU A 212 -0.19 8.23 -4.48
C LEU A 212 -1.64 7.79 -4.31
N GLN A 213 -2.10 7.54 -3.08
CA GLN A 213 -3.49 7.21 -2.81
C GLN A 213 -4.36 8.47 -2.90
N GLY A 214 -3.93 9.55 -2.22
CA GLY A 214 -4.64 10.82 -2.24
C GLY A 214 -4.78 11.42 -3.64
N VAL A 215 -3.73 11.39 -4.45
CA VAL A 215 -3.78 11.94 -5.83
C VAL A 215 -4.69 11.13 -6.75
N ALA A 216 -4.77 9.82 -6.55
CA ALA A 216 -5.68 8.97 -7.31
C ALA A 216 -7.15 9.23 -6.92
N VAL A 217 -7.45 9.46 -5.63
CA VAL A 217 -8.81 9.84 -5.22
C VAL A 217 -9.19 11.21 -5.78
N VAL A 218 -8.29 12.21 -5.68
CA VAL A 218 -8.53 13.57 -6.19
C VAL A 218 -8.74 13.61 -7.70
N ASN A 219 -8.11 12.70 -8.46
CA ASN A 219 -8.28 12.59 -9.91
C ASN A 219 -9.32 11.53 -10.31
N ALA A 220 -10.12 11.01 -9.38
CA ALA A 220 -11.24 10.15 -9.74
C ALA A 220 -12.31 10.93 -10.52
N GLU A 221 -12.98 10.27 -11.46
CA GLU A 221 -14.00 10.87 -12.29
C GLU A 221 -15.39 10.72 -11.66
N GLN A 222 -15.62 9.58 -10.99
CA GLN A 222 -16.93 9.18 -10.49
C GLN A 222 -16.83 8.48 -9.15
N LEU A 223 -17.89 8.63 -8.36
CA LEU A 223 -18.22 7.75 -7.25
C LEU A 223 -19.01 6.57 -7.83
N LEU A 224 -18.71 5.36 -7.35
CA LEU A 224 -19.36 4.12 -7.74
C LEU A 224 -20.03 3.51 -6.52
N ASP A 225 -21.35 3.48 -6.51
CA ASP A 225 -22.14 2.90 -5.43
C ASP A 225 -22.20 1.36 -5.55
N ASP A 226 -22.54 0.70 -4.45
CA ASP A 226 -22.51 -0.76 -4.32
C ASP A 226 -23.40 -1.52 -5.32
N ASP A 227 -24.42 -0.86 -5.87
CA ASP A 227 -25.34 -1.43 -6.86
C ASP A 227 -24.89 -1.20 -8.32
N GLY A 228 -23.74 -0.55 -8.51
CA GLY A 228 -23.20 -0.17 -9.82
C GLY A 228 -23.63 1.22 -10.29
N THR A 229 -24.41 1.95 -9.50
CA THR A 229 -24.77 3.34 -9.82
C THR A 229 -23.54 4.25 -9.79
N VAL A 230 -23.39 5.09 -10.80
CA VAL A 230 -22.31 6.08 -10.87
C VAL A 230 -22.81 7.49 -10.59
N ARG A 231 -22.06 8.23 -9.77
CA ARG A 231 -22.30 9.65 -9.46
C ARG A 231 -21.06 10.46 -9.82
N PRO A 232 -21.20 11.74 -10.23
CA PRO A 232 -20.04 12.58 -10.50
C PRO A 232 -19.18 12.74 -9.24
N MET A 233 -17.86 12.70 -9.40
CA MET A 233 -16.94 13.03 -8.32
C MET A 233 -17.09 14.52 -7.95
N PRO A 234 -17.23 14.88 -6.65
CA PRO A 234 -17.21 16.27 -6.25
C PRO A 234 -15.81 16.88 -6.43
N ASP A 235 -15.74 18.18 -6.67
CA ASP A 235 -14.47 18.90 -6.77
C ASP A 235 -13.74 18.90 -5.42
N LEU A 236 -12.64 18.14 -5.34
CA LEU A 236 -11.79 18.07 -4.16
C LEU A 236 -10.63 19.07 -4.26
N VAL A 237 -10.39 19.81 -3.19
CA VAL A 237 -9.24 20.73 -3.08
C VAL A 237 -7.92 19.95 -2.91
N GLY A 238 -7.99 18.74 -2.35
CA GLY A 238 -6.84 17.88 -2.14
C GLY A 238 -7.15 16.68 -1.25
N ALA A 239 -6.09 16.08 -0.71
CA ALA A 239 -6.20 14.96 0.22
C ALA A 239 -5.32 15.16 1.46
N CYS A 240 -5.72 14.57 2.58
CA CYS A 240 -4.95 14.55 3.81
C CYS A 240 -4.98 13.18 4.49
N VAL A 241 -4.01 12.95 5.36
CA VAL A 241 -3.98 11.81 6.26
C VAL A 241 -4.38 12.24 7.65
N ILE A 242 -5.35 11.55 8.24
CA ILE A 242 -5.66 11.60 9.68
C ILE A 242 -4.80 10.53 10.35
N HIS A 243 -3.67 10.95 10.92
CA HIS A 243 -2.71 10.03 11.51
C HIS A 243 -2.97 9.84 13.00
N LEU A 244 -3.17 8.58 13.39
CA LEU A 244 -3.46 8.13 14.76
C LEU A 244 -2.28 7.27 15.26
N PRO A 245 -1.21 7.88 15.79
CA PRO A 245 0.02 7.18 16.13
C PRO A 245 -0.12 6.28 17.36
N GLU A 246 0.84 5.36 17.52
CA GLU A 246 0.88 4.42 18.64
C GLU A 246 0.93 5.11 20.01
N ALA A 247 1.61 6.25 20.08
CA ALA A 247 1.77 7.04 21.31
C ALA A 247 0.49 7.78 21.76
N GLY A 248 -0.55 7.83 20.92
CA GLY A 248 -1.77 8.59 21.17
C GLY A 248 -1.76 10.01 20.58
N GLY A 249 -2.89 10.70 20.68
CA GLY A 249 -3.14 11.97 19.99
C GLY A 249 -3.40 11.78 18.49
N TYR A 250 -3.34 12.88 17.74
CA TYR A 250 -3.52 12.86 16.29
C TYR A 250 -2.64 13.90 15.58
N SER A 251 -2.49 13.74 14.27
CA SER A 251 -1.97 14.80 13.39
C SER A 251 -2.65 14.72 12.04
N VAL A 252 -3.03 15.88 11.48
CA VAL A 252 -3.55 15.97 10.10
C VAL A 252 -2.41 16.36 9.17
N VAL A 253 -2.09 15.49 8.21
CA VAL A 253 -0.96 15.68 7.29
C VAL A 253 -1.47 15.88 5.87
N PRO A 254 -1.34 17.08 5.27
CA PRO A 254 -1.74 17.29 3.89
C PRO A 254 -0.83 16.51 2.94
N LEU A 255 -1.42 15.99 1.86
CA LEU A 255 -0.70 15.26 0.81
C LEU A 255 -0.55 16.16 -0.42
N ARG A 256 0.56 15.97 -1.14
CA ARG A 256 0.72 16.57 -2.47
C ARG A 256 -0.10 15.76 -3.47
N THR A 257 -1.05 16.42 -4.12
CA THR A 257 -1.97 15.78 -5.09
C THR A 257 -1.94 16.50 -6.44
N GLY A 258 -0.77 16.96 -6.88
CA GLY A 258 -0.61 17.65 -8.15
C GLY A 258 -0.30 16.72 -9.33
N ASP A 259 -0.13 17.32 -10.50
CA ASP A 259 0.13 16.60 -11.76
C ASP A 259 1.36 15.71 -11.72
N ALA A 260 2.40 16.13 -10.99
CA ALA A 260 3.62 15.35 -10.84
C ALA A 260 3.37 14.02 -10.11
N GLU A 261 2.60 14.05 -9.01
CA GLU A 261 2.24 12.85 -8.28
C GLU A 261 1.29 11.96 -9.08
N PHE A 262 0.36 12.55 -9.84
CA PHE A 262 -0.55 11.79 -10.70
C PHE A 262 0.19 11.15 -11.89
N ALA A 263 1.18 11.83 -12.47
CA ALA A 263 2.04 11.26 -13.51
C ALA A 263 2.80 10.03 -13.01
N VAL A 264 3.30 10.05 -11.77
CA VAL A 264 3.92 8.87 -11.13
C VAL A 264 2.91 7.75 -10.96
N PHE A 265 1.71 8.05 -10.45
CA PHE A 265 0.65 7.04 -10.29
C PHE A 265 0.29 6.38 -11.64
N ARG A 266 0.14 7.16 -12.72
CA ARG A 266 -0.10 6.65 -14.07
C ARG A 266 1.05 5.76 -14.56
N ALA A 267 2.30 6.15 -14.30
CA ALA A 267 3.45 5.32 -14.66
C ALA A 267 3.44 3.97 -13.92
N LEU A 268 3.07 3.96 -12.64
CA LEU A 268 2.89 2.72 -11.88
C LEU A 268 1.74 1.86 -12.43
N LYS A 269 0.66 2.48 -12.91
CA LYS A 269 -0.43 1.75 -13.59
C LYS A 269 0.06 1.11 -14.89
N GLN A 270 0.89 1.82 -15.67
CA GLN A 270 1.50 1.23 -16.87
C GLN A 270 2.44 0.07 -16.51
N ALA A 271 3.22 0.20 -15.44
CA ALA A 271 4.02 -0.90 -14.93
C ALA A 271 3.16 -2.09 -14.48
N TRP A 272 1.99 -1.86 -13.88
CA TRP A 272 1.05 -2.92 -13.50
C TRP A 272 0.46 -3.64 -14.71
N LEU A 273 0.18 -2.93 -15.79
CA LEU A 273 -0.34 -3.51 -17.04
C LEU A 273 0.68 -4.37 -17.78
N PHE A 274 1.97 -4.09 -17.58
CA PHE A 274 3.03 -4.79 -18.30
C PHE A 274 3.00 -6.31 -18.03
N GLU A 275 3.05 -7.09 -19.10
CA GLU A 275 3.12 -8.56 -19.05
C GLU A 275 4.48 -9.04 -19.53
N ALA A 276 5.35 -9.38 -18.58
CA ALA A 276 6.73 -9.76 -18.88
C ALA A 276 6.84 -11.03 -19.74
N GLU A 277 5.95 -12.00 -19.53
CA GLU A 277 5.96 -13.27 -20.27
C GLU A 277 5.61 -13.08 -21.75
N GLU A 278 4.76 -12.11 -22.09
CA GLU A 278 4.44 -11.78 -23.48
C GLU A 278 5.63 -11.17 -24.25
N CYS A 279 6.65 -10.69 -23.53
CA CYS A 279 7.88 -10.17 -24.14
C CYS A 279 8.84 -11.29 -24.60
N ILE A 280 8.57 -12.55 -24.26
CA ILE A 280 9.40 -13.69 -24.64
C ILE A 280 8.89 -14.27 -25.96
N SER A 281 9.73 -14.22 -26.98
CA SER A 281 9.49 -14.93 -28.25
C SER A 281 9.92 -16.40 -28.17
N ALA A 282 9.38 -17.23 -29.07
CA ALA A 282 9.77 -18.63 -29.17
C ALA A 282 11.29 -18.79 -29.38
N PRO A 283 11.94 -19.82 -28.79
CA PRO A 283 13.37 -20.07 -28.98
C PRO A 283 13.73 -20.24 -30.46
N SER A 284 14.78 -19.55 -30.89
CA SER A 284 15.32 -19.69 -32.24
C SER A 284 16.41 -20.76 -32.28
N THR A 285 16.37 -21.66 -33.26
CA THR A 285 17.39 -22.71 -33.43
C THR A 285 18.43 -22.35 -34.50
N THR A 286 18.23 -21.24 -35.22
CA THR A 286 19.13 -20.76 -36.28
C THR A 286 19.28 -19.22 -36.25
N PRO A 287 20.39 -18.66 -36.75
CA PRO A 287 20.56 -17.22 -36.88
C PRO A 287 19.48 -16.53 -37.74
N GLN A 288 18.99 -17.19 -38.79
CA GLN A 288 17.94 -16.66 -39.66
C GLN A 288 16.60 -16.54 -38.93
N GLN A 289 16.21 -17.56 -38.15
CA GLN A 289 15.00 -17.50 -37.32
C GLN A 289 15.07 -16.39 -36.29
N LEU A 290 16.23 -16.22 -35.65
CA LEU A 290 16.45 -15.15 -34.69
C LEU A 290 16.24 -13.78 -35.35
N LEU A 291 16.89 -13.53 -36.50
CA LEU A 291 16.77 -12.26 -37.20
C LEU A 291 15.32 -11.98 -37.65
N LEU A 292 14.60 -12.98 -38.17
CA LEU A 292 13.20 -12.86 -38.54
C LEU A 292 12.32 -12.55 -37.32
N SER A 293 12.54 -13.21 -36.19
CA SER A 293 11.78 -12.96 -34.96
C SER A 293 12.01 -11.54 -34.45
N LEU A 294 13.25 -11.05 -34.47
CA LEU A 294 13.58 -9.69 -34.05
C LEU A 294 13.00 -8.63 -34.98
N LEU A 295 13.01 -8.86 -36.30
CA LEU A 295 12.41 -7.95 -37.27
C LEU A 295 10.89 -7.87 -37.13
N ARG A 296 10.22 -8.99 -36.80
CA ARG A 296 8.79 -9.01 -36.46
C ARG A 296 8.51 -8.25 -35.17
N ALA A 297 9.28 -8.51 -34.11
CA ALA A 297 9.14 -7.83 -32.83
C ALA A 297 9.33 -6.31 -32.94
N LYS A 298 10.19 -5.85 -33.85
CA LYS A 298 10.39 -4.41 -34.14
C LYS A 298 9.28 -3.80 -35.01
N GLY A 299 8.29 -4.58 -35.47
CA GLY A 299 7.27 -4.15 -36.42
C GLY A 299 7.77 -3.94 -37.86
N GLY A 300 9.00 -4.37 -38.17
CA GLY A 300 9.64 -4.11 -39.46
C GLY A 300 9.19 -5.02 -40.60
N LEU A 301 8.63 -6.21 -40.29
CA LEU A 301 8.16 -7.16 -41.30
C LEU A 301 6.71 -6.92 -41.73
N ASP A 302 5.86 -6.42 -40.83
CA ASP A 302 4.47 -6.05 -41.17
C ASP A 302 4.44 -4.83 -42.10
N ALA A 303 5.41 -3.92 -41.97
CA ALA A 303 5.62 -2.78 -42.88
C ALA A 303 6.12 -3.19 -44.28
N LEU A 304 6.74 -4.38 -44.43
CA LEU A 304 7.18 -4.89 -45.74
C LEU A 304 6.04 -5.58 -46.51
N GLY A 305 5.05 -6.15 -45.81
CA GLY A 305 3.86 -6.74 -46.42
C GLY A 305 2.94 -5.72 -47.10
N SER A 306 2.90 -4.47 -46.60
CA SER A 306 2.12 -3.39 -47.22
C SER A 306 2.76 -2.79 -48.49
N LEU A 307 4.02 -3.11 -48.79
CA LEU A 307 4.72 -2.66 -49.99
C LEU A 307 4.61 -3.65 -51.17
N ALA A 308 3.95 -4.80 -50.97
CA ALA A 308 3.88 -5.88 -51.95
C ALA A 308 2.50 -6.07 -52.62
N ALA A 309 1.71 -5.00 -52.78
CA ALA A 309 0.54 -5.00 -53.65
C ALA A 309 0.84 -4.22 -54.95
N PRO A 310 1.26 -4.88 -56.05
CA PRO A 310 1.27 -4.26 -57.35
C PRO A 310 -0.17 -4.17 -57.87
N SER A 311 -0.61 -2.95 -58.16
CA SER A 311 -1.81 -2.62 -58.90
C SER A 311 -1.82 -3.33 -60.27
N GLY A 312 -2.56 -4.44 -60.36
CA GLY A 312 -2.85 -5.14 -61.60
C GLY A 312 -3.85 -4.34 -62.45
N ARG A 313 -3.38 -3.89 -63.62
CA ARG A 313 -4.19 -3.29 -64.68
C ARG A 313 -5.28 -4.28 -65.14
N SER A 314 -6.51 -3.79 -65.27
CA SER A 314 -7.55 -4.41 -66.09
C SER A 314 -7.97 -3.42 -67.18
N ALA A 315 -8.11 -3.94 -68.39
CA ALA A 315 -8.24 -3.23 -69.66
C ALA A 315 -9.63 -2.59 -69.87
N SER A 316 -9.65 -1.48 -70.62
CA SER A 316 -10.85 -0.87 -71.22
C SER A 316 -11.58 -1.81 -72.20
N PRO A 317 -12.84 -1.47 -72.53
CA PRO A 317 -13.01 -0.85 -73.85
C PRO A 317 -13.95 0.38 -73.88
N ASP A 318 -13.48 1.38 -74.64
CA ASP A 318 -14.19 2.19 -75.64
C ASP A 318 -15.46 2.99 -75.28
N ARG A 319 -15.38 4.32 -75.37
CA ARG A 319 -16.17 5.16 -76.31
C ARG A 319 -15.91 6.68 -76.14
N THR A 320 -15.40 7.27 -77.23
CA THR A 320 -15.78 8.55 -77.87
C THR A 320 -15.81 9.90 -77.12
N ALA A 321 -15.08 10.85 -77.72
CA ALA A 321 -15.34 12.29 -77.88
C ALA A 321 -14.88 13.29 -76.78
N ALA A 322 -13.94 14.16 -77.18
CA ALA A 322 -13.56 15.46 -76.57
C ALA A 322 -14.57 16.57 -77.01
N PRO A 323 -14.45 17.88 -76.64
CA PRO A 323 -13.34 18.55 -75.95
C PRO A 323 -13.68 19.67 -74.91
N LEU A 324 -12.63 20.05 -74.16
CA LEU A 324 -12.19 21.41 -73.71
C LEU A 324 -13.12 22.33 -72.89
N GLU A 325 -12.63 22.73 -71.71
CA GLU A 325 -12.61 24.07 -71.07
C GLU A 325 -11.98 23.87 -69.66
N GLU A 326 -11.20 24.73 -69.01
CA GLU A 326 -10.46 25.95 -69.29
C GLU A 326 -9.51 26.11 -68.07
N VAL A 327 -8.31 26.68 -68.26
CA VAL A 327 -7.27 26.85 -67.23
C VAL A 327 -7.26 28.29 -66.74
N ALA A 328 -7.30 28.54 -65.42
CA ALA A 328 -6.67 29.70 -64.76
C ALA A 328 -6.72 29.56 -63.20
N PRO A 329 -5.93 30.32 -62.40
CA PRO A 329 -4.76 29.74 -61.73
C PRO A 329 -4.66 30.03 -60.21
N LEU A 330 -3.53 29.53 -59.67
CA LEU A 330 -2.97 29.59 -58.33
C LEU A 330 -3.24 30.86 -57.51
N GLY A 331 -3.54 30.64 -56.22
CA GLY A 331 -3.35 31.60 -55.13
C GLY A 331 -2.40 31.03 -54.09
N ASP A 332 -1.32 31.77 -53.83
CA ASP A 332 -0.26 31.49 -52.85
C ASP A 332 -0.76 31.36 -51.40
N GLN A 333 -0.26 30.34 -50.71
CA GLN A 333 -0.24 30.24 -49.25
C GLN A 333 1.18 29.87 -48.82
N PRO A 334 1.89 30.68 -48.02
CA PRO A 334 3.03 30.20 -47.28
C PRO A 334 2.59 29.65 -45.91
N ALA A 335 2.84 28.36 -45.72
CA ALA A 335 2.81 27.67 -44.44
C ALA A 335 3.95 28.16 -43.54
N SER A 336 3.61 28.63 -42.33
CA SER A 336 4.57 28.88 -41.25
C SER A 336 4.62 27.68 -40.31
N GLY A 337 5.62 26.80 -40.51
CA GLY A 337 6.00 25.75 -39.57
C GLY A 337 7.01 26.27 -38.52
N PRO A 338 7.10 25.64 -37.33
CA PRO A 338 7.95 26.11 -36.24
C PRO A 338 9.43 25.78 -36.47
N ALA A 339 10.30 26.70 -36.07
CA ALA A 339 11.75 26.60 -36.16
C ALA A 339 12.34 25.61 -35.11
N PRO A 340 13.45 24.92 -35.42
CA PRO A 340 14.11 24.01 -34.48
C PRO A 340 14.98 24.76 -33.46
N LEU A 341 14.91 24.33 -32.20
CA LEU A 341 15.73 24.83 -31.08
C LEU A 341 17.19 24.35 -31.21
N SER A 342 18.12 25.27 -30.98
CA SER A 342 19.56 24.99 -30.88
C SER A 342 19.95 24.49 -29.47
N PRO A 343 20.97 23.62 -29.35
CA PRO A 343 21.35 22.99 -28.08
C PRO A 343 22.09 23.97 -27.16
N GLN A 344 21.61 24.11 -25.92
CA GLN A 344 22.33 24.83 -24.87
C GLN A 344 23.23 23.90 -24.05
N GLU A 345 24.44 24.40 -23.81
CA GLU A 345 25.55 23.78 -23.10
C GLU A 345 25.27 23.61 -21.60
N ILE A 346 25.66 22.46 -21.06
CA ILE A 346 25.62 22.14 -19.61
C ILE A 346 26.95 22.57 -18.99
N PRO A 347 26.99 23.38 -17.91
CA PRO A 347 28.21 23.57 -17.15
C PRO A 347 28.45 22.40 -16.20
N ALA A 348 29.64 21.81 -16.30
CA ALA A 348 30.18 20.84 -15.37
C ALA A 348 30.43 21.49 -13.99
N GLY A 349 29.86 20.91 -12.94
CA GLY A 349 30.09 21.28 -11.54
C GLY A 349 30.31 20.03 -10.70
N ALA A 350 31.46 19.97 -10.04
CA ALA A 350 32.04 18.80 -9.40
C ALA A 350 31.19 18.18 -8.27
N ALA A 351 31.02 16.86 -8.32
CA ALA A 351 30.57 16.05 -7.20
C ALA A 351 31.78 15.63 -6.36
N GLN A 352 31.83 16.07 -5.10
CA GLN A 352 32.62 15.41 -4.04
C GLN A 352 31.69 14.44 -3.29
N PRO A 353 32.16 13.21 -2.94
CA PRO A 353 31.34 12.25 -2.24
C PRO A 353 31.22 12.60 -0.75
N ALA A 354 29.97 12.78 -0.29
CA ALA A 354 29.67 12.90 1.13
C ALA A 354 29.84 11.53 1.82
N ALA A 355 30.60 11.57 2.91
CA ALA A 355 30.95 10.44 3.76
C ALA A 355 29.73 9.75 4.41
N ALA A 356 29.85 8.44 4.59
CA ALA A 356 28.95 7.62 5.39
C ALA A 356 28.93 8.07 6.86
N PRO A 357 27.79 8.00 7.58
CA PRO A 357 27.80 8.13 9.01
C PRO A 357 28.15 6.76 9.64
N ASP A 358 29.43 6.58 9.97
CA ASP A 358 29.85 5.72 11.07
C ASP A 358 29.43 6.37 12.39
N GLY A 359 28.74 5.60 13.23
CA GLY A 359 28.18 6.08 14.50
C GLY A 359 27.81 4.95 15.43
N ALA A 360 28.65 3.92 15.51
CA ALA A 360 28.73 3.06 16.69
C ALA A 360 29.52 3.81 17.76
N ALA A 361 28.93 4.04 18.93
CA ALA A 361 29.66 4.44 20.12
C ALA A 361 29.58 3.34 21.19
N PRO A 362 30.65 3.15 21.97
CA PRO A 362 31.01 1.86 22.56
C PRO A 362 30.55 1.69 24.01
N ALA A 363 30.58 0.42 24.44
CA ALA A 363 30.56 0.02 25.83
C ALA A 363 31.76 0.61 26.58
N ALA A 364 31.51 1.15 27.78
CA ALA A 364 32.53 1.44 28.77
C ALA A 364 32.32 0.49 29.96
N GLU A 365 33.20 -0.51 30.05
CA GLU A 365 33.54 -1.18 31.29
C GLU A 365 34.31 -0.21 32.19
N GLY A 366 33.95 -0.19 33.47
CA GLY A 366 34.63 0.58 34.51
C GLY A 366 34.32 -0.05 35.86
N ALA A 367 35.08 -1.09 36.19
CA ALA A 367 35.05 -1.78 37.46
C ALA A 367 35.46 -0.87 38.62
N ALA A 368 34.71 -0.91 39.73
CA ALA A 368 35.18 -0.49 41.04
C ALA A 368 34.45 -1.32 42.13
N THR A 369 35.13 -2.39 42.53
CA THR A 369 35.32 -2.89 43.91
C THR A 369 34.29 -2.57 45.01
N ALA A 370 33.72 -3.64 45.56
CA ALA A 370 33.03 -3.71 46.84
C ALA A 370 33.91 -3.26 48.03
N PRO A 371 33.31 -2.97 49.20
CA PRO A 371 33.19 -4.03 50.21
C PRO A 371 31.87 -4.02 51.01
N GLY A 372 31.39 -5.22 51.35
CA GLY A 372 30.70 -5.48 52.62
C GLY A 372 31.53 -6.49 53.43
N PRO A 373 31.14 -6.93 54.64
CA PRO A 373 29.94 -6.56 55.42
C PRO A 373 30.28 -6.06 56.84
N ASP A 374 29.29 -5.50 57.55
CA ASP A 374 29.33 -5.45 59.02
C ASP A 374 28.10 -6.18 59.60
N LEU A 375 28.39 -7.10 60.51
CA LEU A 375 27.49 -8.02 61.20
C LEU A 375 27.50 -7.62 62.69
N SER A 376 26.43 -6.96 63.14
CA SER A 376 25.98 -6.97 64.54
C SER A 376 24.57 -6.33 64.56
N ARG A 377 23.55 -6.74 65.31
CA ARG A 377 23.41 -7.63 66.47
C ARG A 377 21.92 -7.99 66.59
N ALA A 378 21.67 -9.14 67.18
CA ALA A 378 20.38 -9.82 67.36
C ALA A 378 19.31 -9.08 68.19
N ALA A 379 18.04 -9.35 67.88
CA ALA A 379 16.99 -9.68 68.85
C ALA A 379 15.74 -10.28 68.15
N ASP A 380 15.40 -11.51 68.51
CA ASP A 380 14.12 -12.23 68.34
C ASP A 380 13.98 -13.07 69.65
N PRO A 381 12.83 -13.65 70.09
CA PRO A 381 11.59 -13.87 69.33
C PRO A 381 10.21 -13.88 70.07
N ALA A 382 9.16 -13.99 69.23
CA ALA A 382 7.92 -14.82 69.39
C ALA A 382 6.75 -14.35 70.29
N PRO A 383 5.51 -14.95 70.19
CA PRO A 383 5.02 -16.00 69.26
C PRO A 383 3.63 -15.78 68.57
N ARG A 384 3.45 -16.57 67.48
CA ARG A 384 2.27 -17.38 67.04
C ARG A 384 0.87 -16.76 66.91
N ASP A 385 0.27 -16.91 65.73
CA ASP A 385 -0.88 -17.82 65.58
C ASP A 385 -1.02 -18.38 64.14
N THR A 386 -1.59 -19.57 64.06
CA THR A 386 -1.62 -20.53 62.95
C THR A 386 -3.06 -20.88 62.58
N SER A 387 -3.43 -20.77 61.30
CA SER A 387 -4.44 -21.62 60.59
C SER A 387 -4.45 -21.18 59.13
N ALA A 388 -3.95 -21.94 58.15
CA ALA A 388 -4.43 -23.22 57.62
C ALA A 388 -5.85 -23.13 57.00
N LEU A 389 -5.91 -23.07 55.66
CA LEU A 389 -6.74 -23.95 54.84
C LEU A 389 -6.38 -23.81 53.35
N GLN A 390 -6.08 -24.96 52.74
CA GLN A 390 -5.73 -25.20 51.34
C GLN A 390 -6.98 -25.30 50.44
N PRO A 391 -6.81 -25.29 49.09
CA PRO A 391 -7.90 -25.24 48.12
C PRO A 391 -8.44 -26.63 47.72
N ARG A 392 -9.62 -26.67 47.09
CA ARG A 392 -10.13 -27.87 46.41
C ARG A 392 -10.84 -27.50 45.10
N PHE A 393 -10.28 -28.10 44.03
CA PHE A 393 -10.76 -28.44 42.69
C PHE A 393 -11.13 -27.35 41.69
#